data_AF-A0A920SP52-F1
#
_entry.id   AF-A0A920SP52-F1
#
_cell.length_a   1.000
_cell.length_b   1.000
_cell.length_c   1.000
_cell.angle_alpha   90.00
_cell.angle_beta   90.00
_cell.angle_gamma   90.00
#
_symmetry.space_group_name_H-M   'P 1'
#
loop_
_entity.id
_entity.type
_entity.pdbx_description
1 polymer ?
#
loop_
_entity_poly.entity_id
_entity_poly.type
_entity_poly.pdbx_seq_one_letter_code
_entity_poly.pdbx_strand_id
1 'polypeptide(L)' 'MGELLKMSLAETDPAKRHEMHCEMQTLVHNDAGMVIPYHTNVLDAKSTKVHGFSNVPLGQLGGNGWAEFIWKDA' A
#
# COMPACT_ATOMS: atom_id res chain seq x y z
N MET A 1 12.76 -8.71 -15.06
CA MET A 1 11.71 -8.01 -14.27
C MET A 1 10.57 -7.47 -15.12
N GLY A 2 10.81 -6.88 -16.30
CA GLY A 2 9.74 -6.28 -17.13
C GLY A 2 8.76 -7.26 -17.78
N GLU A 3 9.12 -8.52 -18.01
CA GLU A 3 8.21 -9.52 -18.61
C GLU A 3 7.23 -10.12 -17.59
N LEU A 4 7.74 -10.60 -16.44
CA LEU A 4 6.91 -11.12 -15.35
C LEU A 4 5.86 -10.11 -14.87
N LEU A 5 6.22 -8.82 -14.76
CA LEU A 5 5.26 -7.78 -14.36
C LEU A 5 4.10 -7.66 -15.37
N LYS A 6 4.40 -7.66 -16.68
CA LYS A 6 3.37 -7.61 -17.72
C LYS A 6 2.46 -8.83 -17.68
N MET A 7 3.03 -10.02 -17.47
CA MET A 7 2.27 -11.26 -17.35
C MET A 7 1.36 -11.25 -16.10
N SER A 8 1.89 -10.81 -14.95
CA SER A 8 1.16 -10.69 -13.70
C SER A 8 -0.03 -9.72 -13.80
N LEU A 9 0.12 -8.61 -14.54
CA LEU A 9 -0.97 -7.65 -14.78
C LEU A 9 -2.10 -8.22 -15.66
N ALA A 10 -1.80 -9.18 -16.53
CA ALA A 10 -2.78 -9.85 -17.39
C ALA A 10 -3.39 -11.11 -16.74
N GLU A 11 -2.83 -11.58 -15.63
CA GLU A 11 -3.26 -12.81 -14.96
C GLU A 11 -4.48 -12.58 -14.07
N THR A 12 -5.52 -13.38 -14.28
CA THR A 12 -6.79 -13.30 -13.54
C THR A 12 -6.90 -14.33 -12.42
N ASP A 13 -6.10 -15.40 -12.46
CA ASP A 13 -6.01 -16.37 -11.36
C ASP A 13 -5.19 -15.77 -10.19
N PRO A 14 -5.79 -15.57 -9.00
CA PRO A 14 -5.08 -15.03 -7.85
C PRO A 14 -3.87 -15.87 -7.40
N ALA A 15 -3.97 -17.20 -7.46
CA ALA A 15 -2.91 -18.09 -7.00
C ALA A 15 -1.69 -17.97 -7.92
N LYS A 16 -1.92 -18.03 -9.24
CA LYS A 16 -0.86 -17.89 -10.23
C LYS A 16 -0.24 -16.49 -10.24
N ARG A 17 -1.04 -15.44 -10.06
CA ARG A 17 -0.52 -14.07 -9.91
C ARG A 17 0.34 -13.92 -8.66
N HIS A 18 -0.01 -14.59 -7.56
CA HIS A 18 0.81 -14.62 -6.34
C HIS A 18 2.18 -15.28 -6.58
N GLU A 19 2.21 -16.43 -7.26
CA GLU A 19 3.46 -17.11 -7.62
C GLU A 19 4.39 -16.19 -8.45
N MET A 20 3.84 -15.50 -9.45
CA MET A 20 4.60 -14.53 -10.26
C MET A 20 5.17 -13.39 -9.41
N HIS A 21 4.42 -12.88 -8.42
CA HIS A 21 4.93 -11.86 -7.50
C HIS A 21 6.06 -12.38 -6.61
N CYS A 22 5.95 -13.61 -6.10
CA CYS A 22 7.00 -14.25 -5.31
C CYS A 22 8.29 -14.42 -6.13
N GLU A 23 8.17 -14.83 -7.39
CA GLU A 23 9.31 -14.93 -8.31
C GLU A 23 9.96 -13.56 -8.55
N MET A 24 9.16 -12.53 -8.83
CA MET A 24 9.68 -11.17 -8.97
C MET A 24 10.41 -10.68 -7.71
N GLN A 25 9.85 -10.92 -6.52
CA GLN A 25 10.49 -10.57 -5.26
C GLN A 25 11.80 -11.34 -5.05
N THR A 26 11.87 -12.60 -5.45
CA THR A 26 13.08 -13.43 -5.37
C THR A 26 14.19 -12.88 -6.26
N LEU A 27 13.86 -12.46 -7.49
CA LEU A 27 14.81 -11.80 -8.39
C LEU A 27 15.31 -10.47 -7.82
N VAL A 28 14.42 -9.68 -7.19
CA VAL A 28 14.84 -8.45 -6.50
C VAL A 28 15.79 -8.78 -5.34
N HIS A 29 15.48 -9.79 -4.53
CA HIS A 29 16.30 -10.17 -3.38
C HIS A 29 17.70 -10.66 -3.78
N ASN A 30 17.80 -11.51 -4.79
CA ASN A 30 19.05 -12.15 -5.19
C ASN A 30 19.92 -11.26 -6.09
N ASP A 31 19.28 -10.52 -7.02
CA ASP A 31 19.99 -9.92 -8.16
C ASP A 31 19.87 -8.40 -8.24
N ALA A 32 18.97 -7.75 -7.48
CA ALA A 32 18.86 -6.30 -7.50
C ALA A 32 19.76 -5.65 -6.45
N GLY A 33 20.57 -4.66 -6.85
CA GLY A 33 21.34 -3.80 -5.94
C GLY A 33 20.51 -2.72 -5.23
N MET A 34 19.19 -2.85 -5.22
CA MET A 34 18.26 -1.83 -4.70
C MET A 34 17.84 -2.18 -3.27
N VAL A 35 18.01 -1.22 -2.35
CA VAL A 35 17.50 -1.33 -0.98
C VAL A 35 16.02 -0.97 -0.97
N ILE A 36 15.16 -1.86 -0.47
CA ILE A 36 13.73 -1.58 -0.25
C ILE A 36 13.62 -0.72 1.03
N PRO A 37 13.18 0.55 0.96
CA PRO A 37 12.98 1.33 2.17
C PRO A 37 11.81 0.75 2.96
N TYR A 38 12.04 0.64 4.26
CA TYR A 38 11.14 0.18 5.32
C TYR A 38 9.67 0.61 5.19
N HIS A 39 8.77 -0.15 5.81
CA HIS A 39 7.39 0.28 6.02
C HIS A 39 7.36 1.32 7.14
N THR A 40 6.73 2.47 6.88
CA THR A 40 6.62 3.54 7.88
C THR A 40 5.39 3.30 8.75
N ASN A 41 5.60 3.26 10.07
CA ASN A 41 4.49 3.33 11.01
C ASN A 41 4.00 4.77 11.09
N VAL A 42 2.70 4.95 10.89
CA VAL A 42 2.05 6.26 10.97
C VAL A 42 1.22 6.32 12.24
N LEU A 43 1.48 7.33 13.06
CA LEU A 43 0.68 7.65 14.23
C LEU A 43 -0.01 8.98 14.01
N ASP A 44 -1.33 8.93 13.83
CA ASP A 44 -2.15 10.12 13.65
C ASP A 44 -2.72 10.60 14.97
N ALA A 45 -2.72 11.92 15.15
CA ALA A 45 -3.42 12.58 16.25
C ALA A 45 -4.54 13.46 15.68
N LYS A 46 -5.70 13.42 16.32
CA LYS A 46 -6.83 14.29 16.00
C LYS A 46 -7.47 14.84 17.27
N SER A 47 -8.14 15.98 17.14
CA SER A 47 -9.06 16.44 18.17
C SER A 47 -10.20 15.45 18.34
N THR A 48 -10.66 15.25 19.57
CA THR A 48 -11.84 14.44 19.88
C THR A 48 -13.14 15.01 19.30
N LYS A 49 -13.13 16.27 18.86
CA LYS A 49 -14.25 16.95 18.21
C LYS A 49 -14.28 16.77 16.69
N VAL A 50 -13.25 16.16 16.10
CA VAL A 50 -13.15 15.94 14.66
C VAL A 50 -13.40 14.47 14.37
N HIS A 51 -14.33 14.20 13.47
CA HIS A 51 -14.85 12.87 13.16
C HIS A 51 -14.79 12.61 11.66
N GLY A 52 -15.14 11.39 11.24
CA GLY A 52 -15.23 11.04 9.81
C GLY A 52 -13.93 10.54 9.16
N PHE A 53 -12.84 10.39 9.91
CA PHE A 53 -11.62 9.75 9.39
C PHE A 53 -11.89 8.29 9.00
N SER A 54 -11.38 7.89 7.84
CA SER A 54 -11.40 6.51 7.37
C SER A 54 -10.23 5.71 7.94
N ASN A 55 -10.41 4.40 8.12
CA ASN A 55 -9.35 3.50 8.58
C ASN A 55 -8.61 2.88 7.38
N VAL A 56 -7.80 3.68 6.69
CA VAL A 56 -7.04 3.25 5.50
C VAL A 56 -5.54 3.24 5.84
N PRO A 57 -4.87 2.07 5.81
CA PRO A 57 -3.47 1.93 6.25
C PRO A 57 -2.43 2.37 5.20
N LEU A 58 -2.86 3.07 4.14
CA LEU A 58 -1.99 3.45 3.01
C LEU A 58 -1.27 4.79 3.20
N GLY A 59 -1.52 5.51 4.30
CA GLY A 59 -0.93 6.82 4.56
C GLY A 59 -1.56 7.52 5.76
N GLN A 60 -1.08 8.74 6.04
CA GLN A 60 -1.56 9.58 7.16
C GLN A 60 -3.04 9.89 7.02
N LEU A 61 -3.73 9.94 8.15
CA LEU A 61 -5.11 10.36 8.27
C LEU A 61 -6.00 9.62 7.26
N GLY A 62 -5.98 8.29 7.29
CA GLY A 62 -6.80 7.47 6.38
C GLY A 62 -6.35 7.54 4.92
N GLY A 63 -5.05 7.31 4.66
CA GLY A 63 -4.53 7.21 3.29
C GLY A 63 -4.44 8.54 2.56
N ASN A 64 -4.32 9.65 3.29
CA ASN A 64 -4.32 11.04 2.80
C ASN A 64 -5.64 11.50 2.14
N GLY A 65 -6.71 10.71 2.25
CA GLY A 65 -8.01 10.98 1.63
C GLY A 65 -9.08 11.54 2.59
N TRP A 66 -8.74 11.88 3.83
CA TRP A 66 -9.72 12.25 4.87
C TRP A 66 -10.50 13.54 4.61
N ALA A 67 -9.96 14.49 3.85
CA ALA A 67 -10.48 15.87 3.79
C ALA A 67 -11.95 15.96 3.35
N GLU A 68 -12.41 15.04 2.50
CA GLU A 68 -13.79 15.01 1.99
C GLU A 68 -14.81 14.34 2.93
N PHE A 69 -14.33 13.63 3.95
CA PHE A 69 -15.17 12.84 4.87
C PHE A 69 -15.28 13.45 6.27
N ILE A 70 -14.38 14.37 6.61
CA ILE A 70 -14.30 14.91 7.96
C ILE A 70 -15.33 15.98 8.25
N TRP A 71 -15.76 15.99 9.50
CA TRP A 71 -16.63 16.98 10.07
C TRP A 71 -16.24 17.24 11.52
N LYS A 72 -16.72 18.37 12.07
CA LYS A 72 -16.46 18.76 13.46
C LYS A 72 -17.80 18.92 14.17
N ASP A 73 -17.85 18.51 15.44
CA ASP A 73 -18.94 18.93 16.34
C ASP A 73 -19.04 20.47 16.33
N ALA A 74 -20.25 21.03 16.51
CA ALA A 74 -20.47 22.48 16.53
C ALA A 74 -19.50 23.22 17.49
#